data_AF-A0A5J4TEW3-F1
#
_entry.id   AF-A0A5J4TEW3-F1
#
_cell.length_a   1.000
_cell.length_b   1.000
_cell.length_c   1.000
_cell.angle_alpha   90.00
_cell.angle_beta   90.00
_cell.angle_gamma   90.00
#
_symmetry.space_group_name_H-M   'P 1'
#
loop_
_entity.id
_entity.type
_entity.pdbx_description
1 polymer ?
#
loop_
_entity_poly.entity_id
_entity_poly.type
_entity_poly.pdbx_seq_one_letter_code
_entity_poly.pdbx_strand_id
1 'polypeptide(L)'
;MAQTVCPGWPSQGDSKHFTKIIESGRHKQFNYIVTQFLGPNLRDLALRQHQSTLTLQTLMKFSYQAIEALKALHSAGFVHGAVNA
;
A
#
# COMPACT_ATOMS: atom_id res chain seq x y z
N MET A 1 17.79 -19.06 2.30
CA MET A 1 16.40 -18.65 2.56
C MET A 1 15.93 -17.88 1.34
N ALA A 2 15.17 -18.53 0.47
CA ALA A 2 14.82 -17.97 -0.84
C ALA A 2 13.72 -16.91 -0.65
N GLN A 3 14.03 -15.67 -1.01
CA GLN A 3 13.05 -14.61 -1.15
C GLN A 3 12.21 -14.94 -2.40
N THR A 4 11.01 -15.49 -2.22
CA THR A 4 10.06 -15.67 -3.31
C THR A 4 9.47 -14.32 -3.65
N VAL A 5 10.19 -13.52 -4.43
CA VAL A 5 9.65 -12.31 -5.06
C VAL A 5 8.72 -12.77 -6.17
N CYS A 6 7.48 -12.27 -6.19
CA CYS A 6 6.54 -12.55 -7.29
C CYS A 6 7.22 -12.20 -8.63
N PRO A 7 7.27 -13.13 -9.61
CA PRO A 7 7.83 -12.84 -10.92
C PRO A 7 7.08 -11.64 -11.53
N GLY A 8 7.79 -10.53 -11.77
CA GLY A 8 7.23 -9.29 -12.32
C GLY A 8 7.03 -8.14 -11.32
N TRP A 9 7.20 -8.36 -10.01
CA TRP A 9 7.26 -7.26 -9.05
C TRP A 9 8.66 -6.60 -9.12
N PRO A 10 8.77 -5.26 -9.16
CA PRO A 10 10.08 -4.60 -9.20
C PRO A 10 10.93 -5.08 -8.03
N SER A 11 12.11 -5.62 -8.36
CA SER A 11 13.08 -6.16 -7.43
C SER A 11 13.47 -5.10 -6.41
N GLN A 12 12.94 -5.22 -5.19
CA GLN A 12 13.38 -4.57 -3.95
C GLN A 12 14.06 -3.20 -4.15
N GLY A 13 13.35 -2.27 -4.80
CA GLY A 13 13.87 -0.95 -5.13
C GLY A 13 12.75 -0.05 -5.64
N ASP A 14 12.36 0.92 -4.81
CA ASP A 14 11.61 2.14 -5.16
C ASP A 14 10.19 2.03 -5.75
N SER A 15 9.36 1.13 -5.24
CA SER A 15 7.91 1.35 -5.35
C SER A 15 7.44 2.33 -4.27
N LYS A 16 7.55 3.63 -4.57
CA LYS A 16 7.36 4.77 -3.64
C LYS A 16 6.13 4.67 -2.74
N HIS A 17 5.04 4.10 -3.24
CA HIS A 17 3.72 4.09 -2.58
C HIS A 17 3.30 2.71 -2.04
N PHE A 18 4.20 1.72 -2.05
CA PHE A 18 3.89 0.36 -1.63
C PHE A 18 4.76 -0.07 -0.44
N THR A 19 4.19 -0.90 0.42
CA THR A 19 4.91 -1.45 1.57
C THR A 19 5.97 -2.45 1.13
N LYS A 20 7.10 -2.48 1.85
CA LYS A 20 8.13 -3.50 1.65
C LYS A 20 7.68 -4.82 2.26
N ILE A 21 7.79 -5.91 1.50
CA ILE A 21 7.65 -7.26 2.05
C ILE A 21 8.96 -7.61 2.74
N ILE A 22 8.88 -7.89 4.03
CA ILE A 22 10.03 -8.29 4.86
C ILE A 22 10.17 -9.81 4.82
N GLU A 23 9.06 -10.52 4.97
CA GLU A 23 9.02 -11.97 4.98
C GLU A 23 7.67 -12.48 4.46
N SER A 24 7.64 -13.69 3.92
CA SER A 24 6.41 -14.41 3.62
C SER A 24 6.64 -15.89 3.86
N GLY A 25 5.63 -16.59 4.35
CA GLY A 25 5.77 -18.01 4.64
C GLY A 25 4.48 -18.69 5.04
N ARG A 26 4.63 -19.90 5.55
CA ARG A 26 3.53 -20.71 6.06
C ARG A 26 3.92 -21.26 7.43
N HIS A 27 3.06 -21.04 8.42
CA HIS A 27 3.20 -21.63 9.75
C HIS A 27 2.00 -22.51 10.04
N LYS A 28 2.23 -23.83 10.18
CA LYS A 28 1.20 -24.85 10.35
C LYS A 28 0.15 -24.77 9.22
N GLN A 29 -1.06 -24.33 9.55
CA GLN A 29 -2.20 -24.20 8.63
C GLN A 29 -2.42 -22.76 8.13
N PHE A 30 -1.57 -21.80 8.52
CA PHE A 30 -1.73 -20.39 8.15
C PHE A 30 -0.63 -19.94 7.20
N ASN A 31 -1.00 -19.16 6.20
CA ASN A 31 -0.05 -18.39 5.38
C ASN A 31 0.09 -16.99 5.99
N TYR A 32 1.29 -16.43 5.95
CA TYR A 32 1.56 -15.10 6.46
C TYR A 32 2.47 -14.30 5.52
N ILE A 33 2.31 -12.99 5.58
CA ILE A 33 3.21 -12.01 4.97
C ILE A 33 3.51 -10.98 6.04
N VAL A 34 4.79 -10.75 6.30
CA VAL A 34 5.30 -9.66 7.15
C VAL A 34 5.71 -8.52 6.25
N THR A 35 5.13 -7.34 6.48
CA THR A 35 5.41 -6.13 5.71
C THR A 35 5.93 -5.03 6.61
N GLN A 36 6.50 -3.98 6.01
CA GLN A 36 6.80 -2.74 6.71
C GLN A 36 5.54 -2.18 7.38
N PHE A 37 5.66 -1.83 8.66
CA PHE A 37 4.61 -1.15 9.40
C PHE A 37 4.45 0.29 8.90
N LEU A 38 3.21 0.71 8.66
CA LEU A 38 2.86 2.03 8.14
C LEU A 38 2.19 2.88 9.22
N GLY A 39 2.03 4.17 8.93
CA GLY A 39 1.27 5.09 9.77
C GLY A 39 -0.25 4.87 9.70
N PRO A 40 -1.03 5.76 10.32
CA PRO A 40 -2.50 5.72 10.29
C PRO A 40 -3.06 5.75 8.85
N ASN A 41 -4.21 5.11 8.64
CA ASN A 41 -4.91 5.18 7.35
C ASN A 41 -5.65 6.52 7.17
N LEU A 42 -6.19 6.79 5.96
CA LEU A 42 -6.85 8.07 5.65
C LEU A 42 -8.07 8.33 6.53
N ARG A 43 -8.87 7.30 6.82
CA ARG A 43 -10.00 7.40 7.76
C ARG A 43 -9.55 7.79 9.16
N ASP A 44 -8.50 7.18 9.69
CA ASP A 44 -7.95 7.52 11.01
C ASP A 44 -7.45 8.98 11.03
N LEU A 45 -6.86 9.45 9.93
CA LEU A 45 -6.42 10.85 9.81
C LEU A 45 -7.59 11.82 9.74
N ALA A 46 -8.66 11.48 9.02
CA ALA A 46 -9.87 12.29 8.94
C ALA A 46 -10.54 12.42 10.31
N LEU A 47 -10.67 11.31 11.05
CA LEU A 47 -11.27 11.28 12.39
C LEU A 47 -10.49 12.06 13.45
N ARG A 48 -9.19 12.33 13.23
CA ARG A 48 -8.39 13.20 14.11
C ARG A 48 -8.69 14.69 13.89
N GLN A 49 -9.28 15.07 12.76
CA GLN A 49 -9.67 16.45 12.51
C GLN A 49 -10.93 16.79 13.30
N HIS A 50 -11.04 18.05 13.74
CA HIS A 50 -12.21 18.50 14.52
C HIS A 50 -13.54 18.23 13.81
N GLN A 51 -13.58 18.36 12.49
CA GLN A 51 -14.77 18.13 11.67
C GLN A 51 -14.87 16.71 11.11
N SER A 52 -13.99 15.79 11.52
CA SER A 52 -13.87 14.43 10.96
C SER A 52 -13.66 14.38 9.44
N THR A 53 -13.15 15.46 8.84
CA THR A 53 -12.94 15.61 7.39
C THR A 53 -11.54 16.13 7.09
N LEU A 54 -10.98 15.69 5.97
CA LEU A 54 -9.73 16.25 5.44
C LEU A 54 -10.02 17.53 4.65
N THR A 55 -9.14 18.52 4.74
CA THR A 55 -9.23 19.69 3.87
C THR A 55 -9.03 19.29 2.41
N LEU A 56 -9.61 20.06 1.49
CA LEU A 56 -9.44 19.82 0.04
C LEU A 56 -7.97 19.72 -0.36
N GLN A 57 -7.12 20.60 0.18
CA GLN A 57 -5.69 20.58 -0.12
C GLN A 57 -5.03 19.26 0.29
N THR A 58 -5.33 18.76 1.49
CA THR A 58 -4.80 17.49 1.99
C THR A 58 -5.32 16.33 1.16
N LEU A 59 -6.61 16.33 0.85
CA LEU A 59 -7.23 15.31 -0.01
C LEU A 59 -6.55 15.26 -1.38
N MET A 60 -6.35 16.40 -2.04
CA MET A 60 -5.69 16.47 -3.36
C MET A 60 -4.27 15.89 -3.35
N LYS A 61 -3.50 16.12 -2.28
CA LYS A 61 -2.16 15.53 -2.13
C LYS A 61 -2.20 14.01 -2.01
N PHE A 62 -3.19 13.46 -1.32
CA PHE A 62 -3.38 12.02 -1.23
C PHE A 62 -3.89 11.42 -2.54
N SER A 63 -4.83 12.08 -3.21
CA SER A 63 -5.34 11.66 -4.52
C SER A 63 -4.21 11.57 -5.55
N TYR A 64 -3.29 12.53 -5.57
CA TYR A 64 -2.12 12.48 -6.44
C TYR A 64 -1.26 11.22 -6.19
N GLN A 65 -0.94 10.93 -4.93
CA GLN A 65 -0.17 9.75 -4.55
C GLN A 65 -0.90 8.44 -4.87
N ALA A 66 -2.21 8.39 -4.64
CA ALA A 66 -3.04 7.22 -4.95
C ALA A 66 -3.06 6.91 -6.44
N ILE A 67 -3.17 7.93 -7.30
CA ILE A 67 -3.13 7.76 -8.76
C ILE A 67 -1.74 7.30 -9.22
N GLU A 68 -0.66 7.85 -8.64
CA GLU A 68 0.70 7.36 -8.92
C GLU A 68 0.85 5.87 -8.54
N ALA A 69 0.33 5.46 -7.39
CA ALA A 69 0.34 4.06 -6.95
C ALA A 69 -0.45 3.15 -7.89
N LEU A 70 -1.66 3.53 -8.28
CA LEU A 70 -2.48 2.76 -9.22
C LEU A 70 -1.84 2.66 -10.60
N LYS A 71 -1.24 3.75 -11.09
CA LYS A 71 -0.48 3.71 -12.36
C LYS A 71 0.66 2.70 -12.29
N ALA A 72 1.43 2.68 -11.21
CA ALA A 72 2.50 1.71 -11.01
C ALA A 72 1.96 0.26 -10.96
N LEU A 73 0.86 0.03 -10.23
CA LEU A 73 0.22 -1.29 -10.15
C LEU A 73 -0.26 -1.80 -11.51
N HIS A 74 -0.96 -0.94 -12.25
CA HIS A 74 -1.47 -1.27 -13.58
C HIS A 74 -0.33 -1.50 -14.58
N SER A 75 0.76 -0.75 -14.47
CA SER A 75 1.96 -0.95 -15.31
C SER A 75 2.63 -2.29 -15.06
N ALA A 76 2.51 -2.83 -13.84
CA ALA A 76 2.97 -4.17 -13.49
C ALA A 76 1.96 -5.28 -13.89
N GLY A 77 0.82 -4.94 -14.50
CA GLY A 77 -0.18 -5.89 -14.97
C GLY A 77 -1.21 -6.34 -13.92
N PHE A 78 -1.26 -5.68 -12.75
CA PHE A 78 -2.19 -6.03 -11.68
C PHE A 78 -3.33 -5.01 -11.55
N VAL A 79 -4.48 -5.44 -11.06
CA VAL A 79 -5.62 -4.57 -10.69
C VAL A 79 -5.86 -4.70 -9.19
N HIS A 80 -5.98 -3.58 -8.47
CA HIS A 80 -6.16 -3.61 -7.01
C HIS A 80 -7.49 -4.26 -6.59
N GLY A 81 -8.58 -3.98 -7.32
CA GLY A 81 -9.90 -4.59 -7.11
C GLY A 81 -10.66 -4.17 -5.84
N ALA A 82 -10.07 -3.37 -4.95
CA ALA A 82 -10.66 -3.00 -3.65
C ALA A 82 -10.12 -1.65 -3.13
N VAL A 83 -10.16 -0.61 -3.96
CA VAL A 83 -9.72 0.73 -3.57
C VAL A 83 -10.75 1.37 -2.62
N ASN A 84 -10.32 1.74 -1.42
CA ASN A 84 -11.14 2.40 -0.40
C ASN A 84 -10.36 3.52 0.31
N ALA A 85 -11.08 4.34 1.11
CA ALA A 85 -10.55 5.45 1.89
C ALA A 85 -10.60 5.14 3.39
#